data_AF-A0A0R2H6N9-F1
#
_entry.id   AF-A0A0R2H6N9-F1
#
_cell.length_a   1.000
_cell.length_b   1.000
_cell.length_c   1.000
_cell.angle_alpha   90.00
_cell.angle_beta   90.00
_cell.angle_gamma   90.00
#
_symmetry.space_group_name_H-M   'P 1'
#
loop_
_entity.id
_entity.type
_entity.pdbx_description
1 polymer ?
#
loop_
_entity_poly.entity_id
_entity_poly.type
_entity_poly.pdbx_seq_one_letter_code
_entity_poly.pdbx_strand_id
1 'polypeptide(L)'
;MFYNNYDDVHGEDRWGLVGQVGDPFREERQLDLACAKCQQKPLVIAERNWMATNADHSQRYQIVVACLHCGAVDEFVVNAGREGVNSALKAGQQVPQPTDLRPQAN
;
A
#
# COMPACT_ATOMS: atom_id res chain seq x y z
N MET A 1 27.64 -19.97 -15.10
CA MET A 1 27.60 -18.92 -14.07
C MET A 1 26.62 -17.87 -14.54
N PHE A 2 25.44 -17.77 -13.91
CA PHE A 2 24.45 -16.76 -14.23
C PHE A 2 24.32 -15.88 -13.00
N TYR A 3 24.83 -14.65 -13.10
CA TYR A 3 24.59 -13.61 -12.10
C TYR A 3 23.24 -12.99 -12.41
N ASN A 4 22.22 -13.33 -11.61
CA ASN A 4 21.00 -12.54 -11.56
C ASN A 4 21.28 -11.34 -10.65
N ASN A 5 21.73 -10.23 -11.23
CA ASN A 5 21.63 -8.93 -10.59
C ASN A 5 20.15 -8.53 -10.63
N TYR A 6 19.45 -8.73 -9.51
CA TYR A 6 18.16 -8.11 -9.22
C TYR A 6 18.38 -6.77 -8.46
N ASP A 7 19.42 -6.03 -8.84
CA ASP A 7 19.65 -4.68 -8.35
C ASP A 7 19.06 -3.71 -9.38
N ASP A 8 18.28 -2.74 -8.88
CA ASP A 8 17.65 -1.62 -9.61
C ASP A 8 16.27 -1.84 -10.25
N VAL A 9 15.37 -2.57 -9.58
CA VAL A 9 13.93 -2.27 -9.75
C VAL A 9 13.54 -1.15 -8.79
N HIS A 10 14.10 0.04 -9.03
CA HIS A 10 13.39 1.25 -8.61
C HIS A 10 12.03 1.20 -9.30
N GLY A 11 10.95 1.36 -8.54
CA GLY A 11 9.57 1.25 -8.98
C GLY A 11 9.18 2.29 -10.04
N GLU A 12 9.81 2.21 -11.20
CA GLU A 12 9.31 2.72 -12.45
C GLU A 12 8.27 1.71 -12.91
N ASP A 13 7.02 2.12 -12.81
CA ASP A 13 5.91 1.51 -13.51
C ASP A 13 6.39 1.01 -14.87
N ARG A 14 6.19 -0.28 -15.14
CA ARG A 14 6.53 -0.97 -16.39
C ARG A 14 5.93 -0.32 -17.66
N TRP A 15 5.22 0.80 -17.52
CA TRP A 15 4.49 1.52 -18.55
C TRP A 15 4.68 3.05 -18.55
N GLY A 16 5.57 3.63 -17.73
CA GLY A 16 6.01 5.02 -17.92
C GLY A 16 4.90 6.08 -18.02
N LEU A 17 3.80 5.93 -17.29
CA LEU A 17 2.74 6.93 -17.23
C LEU A 17 2.86 7.71 -15.93
N VAL A 18 3.53 8.86 -16.04
CA VAL A 18 3.69 9.87 -14.99
C VAL A 18 2.30 10.39 -14.57
N GLY A 19 1.75 9.81 -13.51
CA GLY A 19 0.72 10.42 -12.67
C GLY A 19 1.37 11.22 -11.55
N GLN A 20 0.90 12.43 -11.33
CA GLN A 20 1.40 13.39 -10.34
C GLN A 20 1.39 12.80 -8.92
N VAL A 21 2.53 12.92 -8.21
CA VAL A 21 2.76 12.43 -6.83
C VAL A 21 2.66 10.90 -6.72
N GLY A 22 3.81 10.22 -6.72
CA GLY A 22 3.85 8.77 -6.56
C GLY A 22 3.09 8.32 -5.29
N ASP A 23 2.21 7.34 -5.46
CA ASP A 23 1.42 6.72 -4.39
C ASP A 23 2.28 6.43 -3.15
N PRO A 24 1.90 6.95 -1.96
CA PRO A 24 2.71 6.85 -0.76
C PRO A 24 2.57 5.49 -0.05
N PHE A 25 1.60 4.65 -0.43
CA PHE A 25 1.38 3.30 0.10
C PHE A 25 2.28 2.28 -0.62
N ARG A 26 3.56 2.27 -0.25
CA ARG A 26 4.59 1.35 -0.79
C ARG A 26 4.89 0.21 0.19
N GLU A 27 5.45 -0.90 -0.30
CA GLU A 27 5.92 -1.98 0.57
C GLU A 27 6.82 -1.48 1.70
N GLU A 28 6.78 -2.18 2.83
CA GLU A 28 7.57 -1.92 4.05
C GLU A 28 7.23 -0.63 4.80
N ARG A 29 6.39 0.24 4.23
CA ARG A 29 5.87 1.41 4.93
C ARG A 29 4.93 0.99 6.06
N GLN A 30 4.95 1.76 7.13
CA GLN A 30 4.11 1.52 8.31
C GLN A 30 2.96 2.52 8.37
N LEU A 31 1.77 2.04 8.69
CA LEU A 31 0.56 2.81 8.97
C LEU A 31 0.35 2.87 10.49
N ASP A 32 0.12 4.06 11.03
CA ASP A 32 -0.27 4.29 12.43
C ASP A 32 -1.75 3.92 12.68
N LEU A 33 -2.17 2.78 12.15
CA LEU A 33 -3.50 2.21 12.31
C LEU A 33 -3.43 0.99 13.24
N ALA A 34 -4.52 0.74 13.95
CA ALA A 34 -4.63 -0.35 14.90
C ALA A 34 -5.08 -1.62 14.19
N CYS A 35 -4.47 -2.75 14.52
CA CYS A 35 -4.94 -4.05 14.04
C CYS A 35 -6.35 -4.34 14.57
N ALA A 36 -7.28 -4.70 13.68
CA ALA A 36 -8.64 -5.06 14.07
C ALA A 36 -8.71 -6.19 15.13
N LYS A 37 -7.74 -7.12 15.09
CA LYS A 37 -7.68 -8.28 15.98
C LYS A 37 -7.10 -7.98 17.37
N CYS A 38 -5.93 -7.36 17.45
CA CYS A 38 -5.22 -7.17 18.72
C CYS A 38 -5.14 -5.70 19.18
N GLN A 39 -5.66 -4.77 18.39
CA GLN A 39 -5.68 -3.32 18.65
C GLN A 39 -4.30 -2.66 18.78
N GLN A 40 -3.21 -3.39 18.50
CA GLN A 40 -1.84 -2.87 18.49
C GLN A 40 -1.50 -2.18 17.17
N LYS A 41 -0.60 -1.19 17.24
CA LYS A 41 -0.01 -0.47 16.10
C LYS A 41 1.50 -0.77 15.98
N PRO A 42 2.15 -0.57 14.81
CA PRO A 42 1.56 -0.22 13.52
C PRO A 42 1.11 -1.45 12.71
N LEU A 43 0.39 -1.19 11.63
CA LEU A 43 0.28 -2.12 10.51
C LEU A 43 1.41 -1.84 9.51
N VAL A 44 2.02 -2.87 8.94
CA VAL A 44 3.03 -2.74 7.87
C VAL A 44 2.42 -3.09 6.53
N ILE A 45 2.74 -2.35 5.47
CA ILE A 45 2.37 -2.71 4.10
C ILE A 45 3.26 -3.88 3.67
N ALA A 46 2.66 -5.06 3.54
CA ALA A 46 3.33 -6.29 3.15
C ALA A 46 3.41 -6.42 1.63
N GLU A 47 2.34 -6.04 0.91
CA GLU A 47 2.29 -6.17 -0.54
C GLU A 47 1.50 -5.01 -1.16
N ARG A 48 1.88 -4.67 -2.40
CA ARG A 48 1.17 -3.72 -3.26
C ARG A 48 0.91 -4.38 -4.62
N ASN A 49 -0.36 -4.66 -4.90
CA ASN A 49 -0.76 -5.39 -6.10
C ASN A 49 -1.57 -4.48 -7.03
N TRP A 50 -1.09 -4.27 -8.27
CA TRP A 50 -1.87 -3.57 -9.28
C TRP A 50 -3.13 -4.38 -9.64
N MET A 51 -4.29 -3.73 -9.70
CA MET A 51 -5.55 -4.38 -10.02
C MET A 51 -6.08 -4.02 -11.41
N ALA A 52 -6.16 -2.72 -11.71
CA ALA A 52 -6.79 -2.18 -12.90
C ALA A 52 -6.46 -0.69 -13.07
N THR A 53 -6.87 -0.13 -14.20
CA THR A 53 -6.93 1.33 -14.41
C THR A 53 -8.39 1.79 -14.32
N ASN A 54 -8.66 2.84 -13.57
CA ASN A 54 -9.98 3.46 -13.44
C ASN A 54 -10.35 4.25 -14.70
N ALA A 55 -11.62 4.69 -14.79
CA ALA A 55 -12.12 5.49 -15.91
C ALA A 55 -11.47 6.89 -15.99
N ASP A 56 -10.96 7.41 -14.87
CA ASP A 56 -10.19 8.67 -14.79
C ASP A 56 -8.69 8.47 -15.08
N HIS A 57 -8.29 7.30 -15.58
CA HIS A 57 -6.92 6.90 -15.87
C HIS A 57 -6.00 6.70 -14.64
N SER A 58 -6.53 6.83 -13.42
CA SER A 58 -5.76 6.49 -12.21
C SER A 58 -5.57 4.97 -12.08
N GLN A 59 -4.40 4.55 -11.59
CA GLN A 59 -4.10 3.15 -11.34
C GLN A 59 -4.70 2.73 -9.98
N ARG A 60 -5.41 1.60 -9.94
CA ARG A 60 -6.02 1.03 -8.73
C ARG A 60 -5.16 -0.10 -8.17
N TYR A 61 -4.93 -0.06 -6.87
CA TYR A 61 -4.06 -1.01 -6.17
C TYR A 61 -4.76 -1.68 -4.99
N GLN A 62 -4.52 -2.97 -4.80
CA GLN A 62 -4.78 -3.67 -3.55
C GLN A 62 -3.53 -3.54 -2.68
N ILE A 63 -3.72 -3.09 -1.44
CA ILE A 63 -2.67 -2.99 -0.44
C ILE A 63 -2.95 -4.03 0.63
N VAL A 64 -2.00 -4.95 0.82
CA VAL A 64 -2.06 -5.96 1.88
C VAL A 64 -1.23 -5.44 3.05
N VAL A 65 -1.83 -5.45 4.25
CA VAL A 65 -1.18 -5.00 5.47
C VAL A 65 -1.11 -6.12 6.50
N ALA A 66 -0.03 -6.16 7.28
CA ALA A 66 0.18 -7.14 8.34
C ALA A 66 0.39 -6.46 9.69
N CYS A 67 -0.14 -7.07 10.75
CA CYS A 67 0.15 -6.67 12.12
C CYS A 67 1.45 -7.31 12.60
N LEU A 68 2.44 -6.49 12.96
CA LEU A 68 3.73 -6.97 13.48
C LEU A 68 3.62 -7.67 14.85
N HIS A 69 2.50 -7.50 15.57
CA HIS A 69 2.32 -8.07 16.90
C HIS A 69 1.64 -9.45 16.89
N CYS A 70 0.62 -9.64 16.06
CA CYS A 70 -0.17 -10.89 16.05
C CYS A 70 -0.22 -11.61 14.70
N GLY A 71 0.45 -11.08 13.68
CA GLY A 71 0.50 -11.65 12.33
C GLY A 71 -0.83 -11.60 11.57
N ALA A 72 -1.87 -10.94 12.10
CA ALA A 72 -3.11 -10.77 11.38
C ALA A 72 -2.90 -9.92 10.12
N VAL A 73 -3.50 -10.36 9.02
CA VAL A 73 -3.47 -9.69 7.72
C VAL A 73 -4.81 -9.00 7.49
N ASP A 74 -4.76 -7.82 6.90
CA ASP A 74 -5.92 -7.08 6.41
C ASP A 74 -5.57 -6.45 5.06
N GLU A 75 -6.54 -5.88 4.37
CA GLU A 75 -6.31 -5.26 3.07
C GLU A 75 -7.27 -4.10 2.81
N PHE A 76 -6.83 -3.17 1.97
CA PHE A 76 -7.65 -2.08 1.44
C PHE A 76 -7.25 -1.76 -0.01
N VAL A 77 -8.04 -0.93 -0.67
CA VAL A 77 -7.83 -0.53 -2.06
C VAL A 77 -7.49 0.95 -2.12
N VAL A 78 -6.39 1.29 -2.79
CA VAL A 78 -6.02 2.66 -3.15
C VAL A 78 -6.59 2.98 -4.53
N ASN A 79 -7.08 4.21 -4.68
CA ASN A 79 -7.81 4.67 -5.86
C ASN A 79 -9.01 3.76 -6.18
N ALA A 80 -9.84 3.50 -5.17
CA ALA A 80 -11.05 2.70 -5.23
C ALA A 80 -12.12 3.38 -6.12
N GLY A 81 -12.01 3.17 -7.43
CA GLY A 81 -12.94 3.67 -8.45
C GLY A 81 -12.65 5.09 -8.95
N ARG A 82 -11.83 5.87 -8.22
CA ARG A 82 -11.35 7.20 -8.60
C ARG A 82 -10.04 7.53 -7.88
N GLU A 83 -9.21 8.37 -8.48
CA GLU A 83 -7.99 8.91 -7.88
C GLU A 83 -8.27 9.55 -6.51
N GLY A 84 -7.39 9.25 -5.53
CA GLY A 84 -7.43 9.82 -4.19
C GLY A 84 -8.49 9.23 -3.26
N VAL A 85 -9.30 8.28 -3.73
CA VAL A 85 -10.31 7.60 -2.90
C VAL A 85 -9.76 6.27 -2.43
N ASN A 86 -9.62 6.07 -1.12
CA ASN A 86 -9.23 4.79 -0.54
C ASN A 86 -10.44 4.04 0.01
N SER A 87 -10.44 2.71 -0.04
CA SER A 87 -11.42 1.89 0.66
C SER A 87 -11.07 1.77 2.14
N ALA A 88 -12.06 1.36 2.95
CA ALA A 88 -11.79 0.87 4.28
C ALA A 88 -10.97 -0.44 4.25
N LEU A 89 -10.23 -0.69 5.32
CA LEU A 89 -9.71 -2.01 5.68
C LEU A 89 -10.87 -3.00 5.79
N LYS A 90 -10.73 -4.18 5.18
CA LYS A 90 -11.78 -5.20 5.17
C LYS A 90 -12.18 -5.64 6.58
N ALA A 91 -11.23 -5.85 7.48
CA ALA A 91 -11.52 -6.26 8.85
C ALA A 91 -11.66 -5.06 9.82
N GLY A 92 -10.83 -4.03 9.67
CA GLY A 92 -10.80 -2.89 10.61
C GLY A 92 -11.84 -1.79 10.38
N GLN A 93 -12.50 -1.72 9.22
CA GLN A 93 -13.41 -0.63 8.80
C GLN A 93 -12.81 0.80 8.81
N GLN A 94 -11.55 0.97 9.20
CA GLN A 94 -10.81 2.23 9.11
C GLN A 94 -10.41 2.49 7.65
N VAL A 95 -10.48 3.74 7.17
CA VAL A 95 -10.03 4.12 5.82
C VAL A 95 -8.62 4.70 5.90
N PRO A 96 -7.57 3.98 5.44
CA PRO A 96 -6.20 4.49 5.51
C PRO A 96 -6.01 5.74 4.67
N GLN A 97 -5.33 6.73 5.23
CA GLN A 97 -4.98 8.01 4.60
C GLN A 97 -3.45 8.16 4.52
N PRO A 98 -2.92 8.96 3.58
CA PRO A 98 -1.49 9.25 3.53
C PRO A 98 -0.92 9.81 4.85
N THR A 99 -1.75 10.51 5.65
CA THR A 99 -1.37 11.02 6.98
C THR A 99 -1.17 9.94 8.03
N ASP A 100 -1.66 8.72 7.79
CA ASP A 100 -1.44 7.58 8.69
C ASP A 100 -0.06 6.96 8.46
N LEU A 101 0.63 7.29 7.37
CA LEU A 101 1.97 6.76 7.11
C LEU A 101 2.98 7.35 8.09
N ARG A 102 3.66 6.47 8.81
CA ARG A 102 4.78 6.88 9.67
C ARG A 102 5.93 7.43 8.82
N PRO A 103 6.70 8.40 9.35
CA PRO A 103 7.97 8.80 8.74
C PRO A 103 8.89 7.59 8.60
N GLN A 104 9.64 7.51 7.50
CA GLN A 104 10.71 6.53 7.40
C GLN A 104 11.78 6.89 8.45
N ALA A 105 12.18 5.90 9.26
CA ALA A 105 13.34 6.05 10.11
C ALA A 105 14.58 6.06 9.19
N ASN A 106 15.38 7.12 9.27
CA ASN A 106 16.68 7.22 8.60
C ASN A 106 17.69 6.22 9.16
#